data_AF-A0A3M1GN05-F1
#
_entry.id   AF-A0A3M1GN05-F1
#
_cell.length_a   1.000
_cell.length_b   1.000
_cell.length_c   1.000
_cell.angle_alpha   90.00
_cell.angle_beta   90.00
_cell.angle_gamma   90.00
#
_symmetry.space_group_name_H-M   'P 1'
#
loop_
_entity.id
_entity.type
_entity.pdbx_description
1 polymer ?
#
loop_
_entity_poly.entity_id
_entity_poly.type
_entity_poly.pdbx_seq_one_letter_code
_entity_poly.pdbx_strand_id
1 'polypeptide(L)' 'DPILQAYIEEDKSFEEILELTCDRACVEKVLKMIDRSEYKRRQAPPGIKITERAFGKDRRFPITNHYRSF' A
#
# COMPACT_ATOMS: atom_id res chain seq x y z
N ASP A 1 2.71 -7.25 9.00
CA ASP A 1 1.41 -6.60 9.18
C ASP A 1 0.40 -7.07 8.14
N PRO A 2 -0.76 -7.61 8.57
CA PRO A 2 -1.74 -8.24 7.67
C PRO A 2 -2.29 -7.30 6.58
N ILE A 3 -2.61 -6.05 6.93
CA ILE A 3 -3.14 -5.05 5.99
C ILE A 3 -2.11 -4.70 4.91
N LEU A 4 -0.84 -4.55 5.29
CA LEU A 4 0.24 -4.19 4.36
C LEU A 4 0.52 -5.33 3.39
N GLN A 5 0.60 -6.57 3.90
CA GLN A 5 0.81 -7.75 3.06
C GLN A 5 -0.35 -7.94 2.07
N ALA A 6 -1.59 -7.89 2.56
CA ALA A 6 -2.78 -8.01 1.72
C ALA A 6 -2.82 -6.93 0.62
N TYR A 7 -2.45 -5.69 0.94
CA TYR A 7 -2.51 -4.58 -0.01
C TYR A 7 -1.33 -4.51 -0.99
N ILE A 8 -0.12 -4.89 -0.56
CA ILE A 8 1.11 -4.67 -1.35
C ILE A 8 1.57 -5.94 -2.05
N GLU A 9 1.47 -7.08 -1.37
CA GLU A 9 1.94 -8.36 -1.90
C GLU A 9 0.81 -9.04 -2.67
N GLU A 10 -0.38 -9.10 -2.08
CA GLU A 10 -1.54 -9.83 -2.61
C GLU A 10 -2.46 -8.96 -3.51
N ASP A 11 -2.20 -7.65 -3.65
CA ASP A 11 -3.00 -6.70 -4.45
C ASP A 11 -4.51 -6.69 -4.11
N LYS A 12 -4.88 -7.05 -2.87
CA LYS A 12 -6.27 -7.07 -2.44
C LYS A 12 -6.89 -5.68 -2.43
N SER A 13 -8.16 -5.62 -2.81
CA SER A 13 -8.99 -4.42 -2.77
C SER A 13 -9.36 -4.01 -1.35
N PHE A 14 -9.89 -2.79 -1.20
CA PHE A 14 -10.34 -2.28 0.09
C PHE A 14 -11.36 -3.20 0.76
N GLU A 15 -12.33 -3.70 -0.01
CA GLU A 15 -13.39 -4.58 0.48
C GLU A 15 -12.84 -5.91 0.98
N GLU A 16 -11.94 -6.54 0.22
CA GLU A 16 -11.29 -7.80 0.62
C GLU A 16 -10.43 -7.65 1.88
N ILE A 17 -9.76 -6.49 2.04
CA ILE A 17 -8.98 -6.20 3.26
C ILE A 17 -9.90 -5.95 4.46
N LEU A 18 -11.06 -5.33 4.23
CA LEU A 18 -12.07 -5.09 5.26
C LEU A 18 -12.61 -6.41 5.83
N GLU A 19 -12.91 -7.37 4.95
CA GLU A 19 -13.34 -8.72 5.33
C GLU A 19 -12.29 -9.46 6.17
N LEU A 20 -11.00 -9.20 5.92
CA LEU A 20 -9.90 -9.80 6.67
C LEU A 20 -9.68 -9.17 8.06
N THR A 21 -9.94 -7.87 8.23
CA THR A 21 -9.45 -7.12 9.40
C THR A 21 -10.53 -6.44 10.25
N CYS A 22 -11.82 -6.49 9.89
CA CYS A 22 -12.99 -5.99 10.64
C CYS A 22 -12.98 -4.51 11.11
N ASP A 23 -11.87 -3.77 10.99
CA ASP A 23 -11.74 -2.36 11.40
C ASP A 23 -11.57 -1.46 10.18
N ARG A 24 -12.70 -0.95 9.70
CA ARG A 24 -12.78 -0.03 8.57
C ARG A 24 -11.90 1.21 8.73
N ALA A 25 -11.94 1.83 9.91
CA ALA A 25 -11.23 3.08 10.16
C ALA A 25 -9.72 2.88 10.11
N CYS A 26 -9.24 1.73 10.60
CA CYS A 26 -7.84 1.35 10.50
C CYS A 26 -7.41 1.14 9.04
N VAL A 27 -8.17 0.35 8.26
CA VAL A 27 -7.84 0.06 6.85
C VAL A 27 -7.81 1.35 6.03
N GLU A 28 -8.82 2.22 6.13
CA GLU A 28 -8.87 3.50 5.42
C GLU A 28 -7.66 4.38 5.76
N LYS A 29 -7.30 4.46 7.06
CA LYS A 29 -6.15 5.24 7.52
C LYS A 29 -4.84 4.71 6.94
N VAL A 30 -4.63 3.40 6.98
CA VAL A 30 -3.39 2.77 6.50
C VAL A 30 -3.26 2.96 4.98
N LEU A 31 -4.29 2.68 4.19
CA LEU A 31 -4.25 2.84 2.73
C LEU A 31 -3.95 4.29 2.33
N LYS A 32 -4.65 5.26 2.96
CA LYS A 32 -4.41 6.68 2.74
C LYS A 32 -2.99 7.11 3.12
N MET A 33 -2.43 6.53 4.18
CA MET A 33 -1.03 6.78 4.56
C MET A 33 -0.04 6.21 3.55
N ILE A 34 -0.32 5.02 3.01
CA ILE A 34 0.50 4.39 1.98
C ILE A 34 0.52 5.27 0.74
N ASP A 35 -0.64 5.62 0.18
CA ASP A 35 -0.71 6.39 -1.07
C ASP A 35 -0.06 7.77 -0.95
N ARG A 36 -0.32 8.48 0.15
CA ARG A 36 0.31 9.80 0.40
C ARG A 36 1.81 9.75 0.59
N SER A 37 2.38 8.59 0.94
CA SER A 37 3.81 8.44 1.20
C SER A 37 4.61 8.05 -0.05
N GLU A 38 3.98 7.96 -1.23
CA GLU A 38 4.67 7.59 -2.48
C GLU A 38 5.84 8.52 -2.80
N TYR A 39 5.67 9.83 -2.59
CA TYR A 39 6.75 10.80 -2.82
C TYR A 39 7.98 10.54 -1.94
N LYS A 40 7.79 10.12 -0.68
CA LYS A 40 8.89 9.79 0.24
C LYS A 40 9.60 8.53 -0.20
N ARG A 41 8.85 7.52 -0.65
CA ARG A 41 9.42 6.23 -1.10
C ARG A 41 10.28 6.38 -2.34
N ARG A 42 9.90 7.25 -3.28
CA ARG A 42 10.74 7.51 -4.47
C ARG A 42 12.05 8.22 -4.16
N GLN A 43 12.16 8.88 -3.01
CA GLN A 43 13.40 9.51 -2.54
C GLN A 43 14.25 8.58 -1.67
N ALA A 44 13.73 7.42 -1.27
CA ALA A 44 14.46 6.47 -0.46
C ALA A 44 15.61 5.84 -1.27
N PRO A 45 16.76 5.55 -0.62
CA PRO A 45 17.84 4.84 -1.28
C PRO A 45 17.41 3.41 -1.68
N PRO A 46 18.09 2.79 -2.66
CA PRO A 46 17.83 1.40 -3.02
C PRO A 46 18.10 0.48 -1.82
N GLY A 47 17.14 -0.40 -1.53
CA GLY A 47 17.23 -1.42 -0.49
C GLY A 47 17.24 -2.84 -1.06
N ILE A 48 17.65 -3.82 -0.25
CA ILE A 48 17.63 -5.24 -0.63
C ILE A 48 16.18 -5.73 -0.63
N LYS A 49 15.75 -6.34 -1.74
CA LYS A 49 14.42 -6.95 -1.87
C LYS A 49 14.43 -8.34 -1.23
N ILE A 50 13.53 -8.57 -0.27
CA ILE A 50 13.38 -9.86 0.45
C ILE A 50 11.99 -10.49 0.18
N THR A 51 10.99 -9.67 -0.14
CA THR A 51 9.61 -10.07 -0.45
C THR A 51 9.39 -10.24 -1.95
N GLU A 52 8.38 -11.00 -2.36
CA GLU A 52 8.02 -11.19 -3.78
C GLU A 52 7.65 -9.86 -4.47
N ARG A 53 6.97 -8.99 -3.73
CA ARG A 53 6.61 -7.63 -4.13
C ARG A 53 7.07 -6.61 -3.12
N ALA A 54 7.69 -5.54 -3.61
CA ALA A 54 8.22 -4.46 -2.78
C ALA A 54 7.91 -3.09 -3.39
N PHE A 55 8.02 -2.06 -2.55
CA PHE A 55 7.77 -0.64 -2.87
C PHE A 55 8.73 0.00 -3.90
N GLY A 56 9.58 -0.79 -4.56
CA GLY A 56 10.56 -0.32 -5.53
C GLY A 56 10.04 -0.38 -6.97
N LYS A 57 10.73 -1.16 -7.80
CA LYS A 57 10.38 -1.31 -9.23
C LYS A 57 9.00 -1.97 -9.43
N ASP A 58 8.59 -2.83 -8.51
CA ASP A 58 7.45 -3.73 -8.70
C ASP A 58 6.09 -3.04 -8.47
N ARG A 59 6.05 -1.98 -7.67
CA ARG A 59 4.83 -1.20 -7.40
C ARG A 59 5.10 0.28 -7.66
N ARG A 60 4.67 0.77 -8.82
CA ARG A 60 4.83 2.18 -9.23
C ARG A 60 3.49 2.87 -9.30
N PHE A 61 3.22 3.72 -8.31
CA PHE A 61 2.03 4.59 -8.32
C PHE A 61 2.43 6.02 -8.69
N PRO A 62 1.54 6.81 -9.30
CA PRO A 62 1.79 8.23 -9.53
C PRO A 62 1.93 8.96 -8.19
N ILE A 63 2.84 9.93 -8.10
CA ILE A 63 2.98 10.79 -6.91
C ILE A 63 1.74 11.69 -6.78
N THR A 64 1.38 12.37 -7.87
CA THR A 64 0.14 13.14 -7.97
C THR A 64 -0.98 12.16 -8.31
N ASN A 65 -1.67 11.68 -7.28
CA ASN A 65 -2.78 10.75 -7.42
C ASN A 65 -4.04 11.30 -6.74
N HIS A 66 -5.13 11.42 -7.50
CA HIS A 66 -6.46 11.81 -6.99
C HIS A 66 -7.44 10.63 -6.92
N TYR A 67 -6.99 9.42 -7.26
CA TYR A 67 -7.77 8.21 -7.11
C TYR A 67 -8.16 7.99 -5.65
N ARG A 68 -9.42 7.61 -5.43
CA ARG A 68 -9.93 7.19 -4.12
C ARG A 68 -10.34 5.73 -4.26
N SER A 69 -9.74 4.88 -3.44
CA SER A 69 -9.94 3.42 -3.44
C SER A 69 -11.16 2.96 -2.63
N PHE A 70 -11.95 3.89 -2.09
CA PHE A 70 -13.13 3.68 -1.25
C PHE A 70 -14.16 4.80 -1.47
#